data_AF-A0A917HPI1-F1
#
_entry.id   AF-A0A917HPI1-F1
#
_cell.length_a   1.000
_cell.length_b   1.000
_cell.length_c   1.000
_cell.angle_alpha   90.00
_cell.angle_beta   90.00
_cell.angle_gamma   90.00
#
_symmetry.space_group_name_H-M   'P 1'
#
loop_
_entity.id
_entity.type
_entity.pdbx_description
1 polymer ?
#
loop_
_entity_poly.entity_id
_entity_poly.type
_entity_poly.pdbx_seq_one_letter_code
_entity_poly.pdbx_strand_id
1 'polypeptide(L)' 'MKKIEWLFAAFLIGMGLMCLTVSGTTMLGTESIESYIKTFLQLCLWMGLPILIVGIAYLVILKKRKDK' A
#
# COMPACT_ATOMS: atom_id res chain seq x y z
N MET A 1 4.86 -18.91 6.86
CA MET A 1 4.87 -18.70 5.39
C MET A 1 3.68 -17.84 4.97
N LYS A 2 4.00 -16.62 4.54
CA LYS A 2 3.51 -15.88 3.37
C LYS A 2 2.02 -15.51 3.18
N LYS A 3 1.04 -15.94 3.97
CA LYS A 3 -0.36 -15.47 3.77
C LYS A 3 -0.50 -13.96 4.00
N ILE A 4 0.11 -13.44 5.06
CA ILE A 4 0.13 -12.00 5.37
C ILE A 4 0.94 -11.21 4.34
N GLU A 5 2.08 -11.74 3.89
CA GLU A 5 2.89 -11.09 2.84
C GLU A 5 2.16 -11.05 1.49
N TRP A 6 1.44 -12.12 1.14
CA TRP A 6 0.63 -12.19 -0.07
C TRP A 6 -0.60 -11.28 0.01
N LEU A 7 -1.23 -11.19 1.19
CA LEU A 7 -2.34 -10.28 1.45
C LEU A 7 -1.89 -8.81 1.39
N PHE A 8 -0.67 -8.50 1.85
CA PHE A 8 -0.08 -7.17 1.69
C PHE A 8 0.23 -6.82 0.23
N ALA A 9 0.80 -7.75 -0.53
CA ALA A 9 1.06 -7.54 -1.95
C ALA A 9 -0.25 -7.30 -2.72
N ALA A 10 -1.29 -8.11 -2.46
CA ALA A 10 -2.60 -7.94 -3.08
C ALA A 10 -3.25 -6.59 -2.71
N PHE A 11 -3.12 -6.16 -1.45
CA PHE A 11 -3.65 -4.87 -1.01
C PHE A 11 -2.91 -3.68 -1.65
N LEU A 12 -1.57 -3.72 -1.72
CA LEU A 12 -0.78 -2.71 -2.41
C LEU A 12 -1.16 -2.61 -3.90
N ILE A 13 -1.30 -3.76 -4.57
CA ILE A 13 -1.68 -3.81 -5.98
C ILE A 13 -3.10 -3.24 -6.17
N GLY A 14 -4.06 -3.63 -5.32
CA GLY A 14 -5.43 -3.12 -5.36
C GLY A 14 -5.50 -1.61 -5.17
N MET A 15 -4.78 -1.06 -4.18
CA MET A 15 -4.70 0.39 -3.97
C MET A 15 -4.07 1.11 -5.17
N GLY A 16 -2.99 0.56 -5.73
CA GLY A 16 -2.35 1.13 -6.93
C GLY A 16 -3.27 1.12 -8.15
N LEU A 17 -4.02 0.04 -8.35
CA LEU A 17 -4.99 -0.08 -9.44
C LEU A 17 -6.12 0.94 -9.30
N MET A 18 -6.70 1.08 -8.10
CA MET A 18 -7.73 2.08 -7.84
C MET A 18 -7.21 3.50 -8.11
N CYS A 19 -5.98 3.80 -7.73
CA CYS A 19 -5.34 5.08 -7.98
C CYS A 19 -5.18 5.36 -9.49
N LEU A 20 -4.74 4.36 -10.25
CA LEU A 20 -4.61 4.43 -11.72
C LEU A 20 -5.97 4.58 -12.41
N THR A 21 -6.98 3.84 -11.98
CA THR A 21 -8.35 3.94 -12.50
C THR A 21 -8.92 5.32 -12.23
N VAL A 22 -8.75 5.86 -11.03
CA VAL A 22 -9.18 7.23 -10.70
C VAL A 22 -8.44 8.24 -11.56
N SER A 23 -7.12 8.15 -11.73
CA SER A 23 -6.40 9.02 -12.67
C SER A 23 -6.95 8.93 -14.11
N GLY A 24 -7.29 7.73 -14.59
CA GLY A 24 -7.88 7.54 -15.91
C GLY A 24 -9.31 8.09 -16.04
N THR A 25 -10.14 7.95 -15.02
CA THR A 25 -11.52 8.49 -15.01
C THR A 25 -11.55 9.99 -14.76
N THR A 26 -10.55 10.55 -14.08
CA THR A 26 -10.43 12.00 -13.85
C THR A 26 -10.09 12.79 -15.10
N MET A 27 -9.44 12.17 -16.09
CA MET A 27 -9.31 12.73 -17.44
C MET A 27 -10.66 12.89 -18.16
N LEU A 28 -11.72 12.20 -17.69
CA LEU A 28 -13.06 12.20 -18.28
C LEU A 28 -14.10 12.98 -17.44
N GLY A 29 -13.83 13.34 -16.18
CA GLY A 29 -14.80 13.95 -15.26
C GLY A 29 -14.16 14.91 -14.27
N THR A 30 -14.25 16.20 -14.55
CA THR A 30 -13.72 17.32 -13.77
C THR A 30 -14.68 17.67 -12.63
N GLU A 31 -14.19 17.75 -11.37
CA GLU A 31 -14.49 18.89 -10.45
C GLU A 31 -14.02 18.70 -8.99
N SER A 32 -13.80 17.47 -8.48
CA SER A 32 -13.51 17.25 -7.04
C SER A 32 -12.22 16.46 -6.73
N ILE A 33 -11.26 16.47 -7.65
CA ILE A 33 -10.20 15.45 -7.72
C ILE A 33 -9.09 15.68 -6.68
N GLU A 34 -8.75 16.94 -6.41
CA GLU A 34 -7.58 17.28 -5.60
C GLU A 34 -7.73 16.85 -4.13
N SER A 35 -8.91 17.08 -3.54
CA SER A 35 -9.19 16.69 -2.15
C SER A 35 -9.22 15.16 -1.96
N TYR A 36 -9.68 14.43 -2.98
CA TYR A 36 -9.68 12.98 -2.97
C TYR A 36 -8.27 12.42 -3.13
N ILE A 37 -7.49 12.88 -4.11
CA ILE A 37 -6.09 12.45 -4.30
C ILE A 37 -5.25 12.73 -3.05
N LYS A 38 -5.41 13.89 -2.42
CA LYS A 38 -4.68 14.24 -1.19
C LYS A 38 -5.01 13.29 -0.05
N THR A 39 -6.29 12.96 0.13
CA THR A 39 -6.75 12.01 1.15
C THR A 39 -6.25 10.59 0.85
N PHE A 40 -6.30 10.16 -0.41
CA PHE A 40 -5.83 8.84 -0.83
C PHE A 40 -4.31 8.68 -0.74
N LEU A 41 -3.51 9.67 -1.15
CA LEU A 41 -2.05 9.64 -0.97
C LEU A 41 -1.71 9.62 0.51
N GLN A 42 -2.40 10.43 1.32
CA GLN A 42 -2.21 10.46 2.75
C GLN A 42 -2.53 9.09 3.35
N LEU A 43 -3.65 8.46 3.00
CA LEU A 43 -3.98 7.11 3.46
C LEU A 43 -3.01 6.05 2.92
N CYS A 44 -2.56 6.15 1.67
CA CYS A 44 -1.64 5.19 1.07
C CYS A 44 -0.25 5.25 1.71
N LEU A 45 0.30 6.45 1.92
CA LEU A 45 1.55 6.62 2.65
C LEU A 45 1.41 6.23 4.12
N TRP A 46 0.29 6.59 4.75
CA TRP A 46 0.10 6.36 6.18
C TRP A 46 -0.25 4.92 6.52
N MET A 47 -0.86 4.18 5.59
CA MET A 47 -1.12 2.74 5.70
C MET A 47 0.06 1.91 5.20
N GLY A 48 0.82 2.40 4.21
CA GLY A 48 2.04 1.75 3.73
C GLY A 48 3.16 1.73 4.78
N LEU A 49 3.27 2.78 5.60
CA LEU A 49 4.30 2.89 6.65
C LEU A 49 4.22 1.79 7.72
N PRO A 50 3.08 1.53 8.41
CA PRO A 50 2.98 0.48 9.42
C PRO A 50 3.18 -0.91 8.81
N ILE A 51 2.74 -1.09 7.56
CA ILE A 51 2.91 -2.33 6.80
C ILE A 51 4.38 -2.62 6.53
N LEU A 52 5.12 -1.61 6.10
CA LEU A 52 6.54 -1.71 5.82
C LEU A 52 7.34 -1.96 7.11
N ILE A 53 6.97 -1.30 8.21
CA ILE A 53 7.57 -1.53 9.54
C ILE A 53 7.36 -2.98 10.00
N VAL A 54 6.13 -3.50 9.91
CA VAL A 54 5.82 -4.88 10.30
C VAL A 54 6.57 -5.88 9.42
N GLY A 55 6.62 -5.65 8.10
CA GLY A 55 7.36 -6.50 7.16
C GLY A 55 8.86 -6.56 7.46
N ILE A 56 9.49 -5.40 7.71
CA ILE A 56 10.92 -5.32 8.06
C ILE A 56 11.18 -5.98 9.42
N ALA A 57 10.37 -5.69 10.45
CA ALA A 57 10.51 -6.30 11.76
C ALA A 57 10.42 -7.84 11.68
N TYR A 58 9.47 -8.35 10.89
CA TYR A 58 9.31 -9.78 10.68
C TYR A 58 10.52 -10.39 9.96
N LEU A 59 11.06 -9.74 8.93
CA LEU A 59 12.27 -10.19 8.24
C LEU A 59 13.51 -10.21 9.15
N VAL A 60 13.67 -9.20 10.00
CA VAL A 60 14.79 -9.12 10.96
C VAL A 60 14.70 -10.25 11.98
N ILE A 61 13.51 -10.52 12.53
CA ILE A 61 13.29 -11.63 13.46
C ILE A 61 13.53 -12.98 12.77
N LEU A 62 13.05 -13.14 11.54
CA LEU A 62 13.24 -14.36 10.77
C LEU A 62 14.73 -14.62 10.46
N LYS A 63 15.47 -13.57 10.12
CA LYS A 63 16.92 -13.65 9.84
C LYS A 63 17.70 -13.99 11.12
N LYS A 64 17.37 -13.36 12.25
CA LYS A 64 17.94 -13.67 13.58
C LYS A 64 17.68 -15.11 14.01
N ARG A 65 16.53 -15.69 13.65
CA ARG A 65 16.15 -17.07 13.98
C ARG A 65 16.80 -18.13 13.09
N LYS A 66 17.36 -17.74 11.94
CA LYS A 66 18.03 -18.63 10.99
C LYS A 66 19.56 -18.68 11.17
N ASP A 67 20.10 -17.74 11.94
CA ASP A 67 21.53 -17.59 12.27
C ASP A 67 21.92 -18.33 13.58
N LYS A 68 20.95 -18.87 14.32
CA LYS A 68 21.14 -19.71 15.51
C LYS A 68 20.63 -21.12 15.24
#